data_AF-A0A926TFW6-F1
#
_entry.id   AF-A0A926TFW6-F1
#
_cell.length_a   1.000
_cell.length_b   1.000
_cell.length_c   1.000
_cell.angle_alpha   90.00
_cell.angle_beta   90.00
_cell.angle_gamma   90.00
#
_symmetry.space_group_name_H-M   'P 1'
#
loop_
_entity.id
_entity.type
_entity.pdbx_description
1 polymer ?
#
loop_
_entity_poly.entity_id
_entity_poly.type
_entity_poly.pdbx_seq_one_letter_code
_entity_poly.pdbx_strand_id
1 'polypeptide(L)' 'LRTIGVFEGAIDGVFGAETQTAVRAAQRRFGLEADGVVGPSTWSALLRK' A
#
# COMPACT_ATOMS: atom_id res chain seq x y z
N LEU A 1 1.81 3.83 4.62
CA LEU A 1 0.60 3.01 4.89
C LEU A 1 0.00 3.31 6.27
N ARG A 2 0.76 3.21 7.36
CA ARG A 2 0.30 3.64 8.70
C ARG A 2 0.03 5.15 8.79
N THR A 3 0.85 5.98 8.14
CA THR A 3 0.71 7.45 8.05
C THR A 3 -0.53 7.93 7.29
N ILE A 4 -1.12 7.06 6.46
CA ILE A 4 -2.35 7.33 5.71
C ILE A 4 -3.56 6.61 6.32
N GLY A 5 -3.38 5.91 7.45
CA GLY A 5 -4.46 5.23 8.18
C GLY A 5 -5.00 3.96 7.50
N VAL A 6 -4.24 3.35 6.59
CA VAL A 6 -4.72 2.20 5.78
C VAL A 6 -4.01 0.89 6.11
N PHE A 7 -3.16 0.85 7.13
CA PHE A 7 -2.45 -0.36 7.55
C PHE A 7 -2.38 -0.45 9.07
N GLU A 8 -3.05 -1.47 9.61
CA GLU A 8 -3.13 -1.78 11.04
C GLU A 8 -2.33 -3.05 11.43
N GLY A 9 -1.73 -3.74 10.46
CA GLY A 9 -0.92 -4.94 10.67
C GLY A 9 0.48 -4.67 11.23
N ALA A 10 1.14 -5.73 11.68
CA ALA A 10 2.53 -5.66 12.12
C ALA A 10 3.47 -5.31 10.96
N ILE A 11 4.38 -4.36 11.15
CA ILE A 11 5.47 -4.07 10.20
C ILE A 11 6.59 -5.08 10.50
N ASP A 12 6.35 -6.34 10.15
CA ASP A 12 7.30 -7.44 10.29
C ASP A 12 8.26 -7.55 9.08
N GLY A 13 8.08 -6.69 8.08
CA GLY A 13 8.81 -6.75 6.81
C GLY A 13 8.29 -7.83 5.86
N VAL A 14 7.22 -8.54 6.22
CA VAL A 14 6.60 -9.59 5.43
C VAL A 14 5.42 -9.02 4.66
N PHE A 15 5.37 -9.33 3.37
CA PHE A 15 4.25 -8.98 2.53
C PHE A 15 3.11 -10.00 2.72
N GLY A 16 2.37 -9.88 3.83
CA GLY A 16 1.21 -10.70 4.16
C GLY A 16 -0.10 -10.20 3.54
N ALA A 17 -1.20 -10.94 3.81
CA ALA A 17 -2.55 -10.60 3.32
C ALA A 17 -3.03 -9.22 3.82
N GLU A 18 -2.66 -8.83 5.04
CA GLU A 18 -2.98 -7.51 5.61
C GLU A 18 -2.23 -6.39 4.86
N THR A 19 -0.95 -6.61 4.56
CA THR A 19 -0.12 -5.69 3.76
C THR A 19 -0.68 -5.55 2.35
N GLN A 20 -1.07 -6.65 1.72
CA GLN A 20 -1.70 -6.62 0.40
C GLN A 20 -3.00 -5.81 0.42
N THR A 21 -3.84 -5.99 1.45
CA THR A 21 -5.10 -5.25 1.60
C THR A 21 -4.85 -3.75 1.76
N ALA A 22 -3.86 -3.37 2.57
CA ALA A 22 -3.46 -1.98 2.75
C ALA A 22 -2.88 -1.36 1.48
N VAL A 23 -2.11 -2.12 0.70
CA VAL A 23 -1.58 -1.69 -0.60
C VAL A 23 -2.72 -1.44 -1.57
N ARG A 24 -3.70 -2.34 -1.67
CA ARG A 24 -4.91 -2.13 -2.49
C ARG A 24 -5.67 -0.87 -2.06
N ALA A 25 -5.83 -0.65 -0.76
CA ALA A 25 -6.49 0.54 -0.23
C ALA A 25 -5.73 1.83 -0.59
N ALA A 26 -4.40 1.81 -0.47
CA ALA A 26 -3.56 2.94 -0.88
C ALA A 26 -3.65 3.18 -2.39
N GLN A 27 -3.54 2.13 -3.20
CA GLN A 27 -3.68 2.22 -4.66
C GLN A 27 -5.02 2.85 -5.07
N ARG A 28 -6.14 2.39 -4.51
CA ARG A 28 -7.46 3.01 -4.74
C ARG A 28 -7.47 4.49 -4.38
N ARG A 29 -6.87 4.84 -3.24
CA ARG A 29 -6.80 6.24 -2.77
C ARG A 29 -5.97 7.13 -3.69
N PHE A 30 -4.95 6.58 -4.34
CA PHE A 30 -4.11 7.28 -5.31
C PHE A 30 -4.61 7.15 -6.76
N GLY A 31 -5.79 6.57 -6.98
CA GLY A 31 -6.35 6.38 -8.32
C GLY A 31 -5.59 5.36 -9.19
N LEU A 32 -4.82 4.48 -8.57
CA LEU A 32 -4.09 3.40 -9.23
C LEU A 32 -4.92 2.12 -9.28
N GLU A 33 -4.57 1.23 -10.21
CA GLU A 33 -5.11 -0.12 -10.24
C GLU A 33 -4.77 -0.86 -8.93
N ALA A 34 -5.80 -1.38 -8.26
CA ALA A 34 -5.70 -1.98 -6.93
C ALA A 34 -5.34 -3.47 -7.01
N ASP A 35 -4.23 -3.77 -7.68
CA ASP A 35 -3.70 -5.13 -7.86
C ASP A 35 -3.12 -5.72 -6.57
N GLY A 36 -2.82 -4.87 -5.57
CA GLY A 36 -2.19 -5.27 -4.32
C GLY A 36 -0.69 -5.57 -4.46
N VAL A 37 -0.08 -5.18 -5.57
CA VAL A 37 1.33 -5.35 -5.86
C VAL A 37 2.04 -4.00 -5.78
N VAL A 38 3.13 -3.95 -5.03
CA VAL A 38 3.93 -2.73 -4.91
C VAL A 38 4.87 -2.62 -6.12
N GLY A 39 4.33 -2.19 -7.26
CA GLY A 39 5.08 -1.87 -8.46
C GLY A 39 5.69 -0.46 -8.46
N PRO A 40 6.42 -0.07 -9.52
CA PRO A 40 7.04 1.25 -9.65
C PRO A 40 6.04 2.41 -9.55
N SER A 41 4.82 2.21 -10.04
CA SER A 41 3.70 3.17 -9.95
C SER A 41 3.24 3.37 -8.51
N THR A 42 3.09 2.27 -7.77
CA THR A 42 2.75 2.27 -6.33
C THR A 42 3.88 2.91 -5.52
N TRP A 43 5.14 2.59 -5.82
CA TRP A 43 6.32 3.21 -5.21
C TRP A 43 6.38 4.71 -5.46
N SER A 44 6.13 5.14 -6.70
CA SER A 44 6.07 6.56 -7.07
C SER A 44 4.97 7.30 -6.30
N ALA A 45 3.79 6.68 -6.14
CA ALA A 45 2.70 7.26 -5.36
C ALA A 45 3.01 7.33 -3.85
N LEU A 46 3.75 6.36 -3.30
CA LEU A 46 4.15 6.35 -1.89
C LEU A 46 5.35 7.29 -1.59
N LEU A 47 6.25 7.50 -2.55
CA LEU A 47 7.44 8.35 -2.42
C LEU A 47 7.17 9.83 -2.72
N ARG A 48 6.07 10.15 -3.43
CA ARG A 48 5.65 11.54 -3.63
C ARG A 48 5.08 12.07 -2.32
N LYS A 49 5.99 12.61 -1.49
CA LYS A 49 5.68 13.33 -0.25
C LYS A 49 4.75 14.50 -0.49
#